data_AF-A0A821ERQ1-F1
#
_entry.id   AF-A0A821ERQ1-F1
#
_cell.length_a   1.000
_cell.length_b   1.000
_cell.length_c   1.000
_cell.angle_alpha   90.00
_cell.angle_beta   90.00
_cell.angle_gamma   90.00
#
_symmetry.space_group_name_H-M   'P 1'
#
loop_
_entity.id
_entity.type
_entity.pdbx_description
1 polymer ?
#
loop_
_entity_poly.entity_id
_entity_poly.type
_entity_poly.pdbx_seq_one_letter_code
_entity_poly.pdbx_strand_id
1 'polypeptide(L)'
;MIPLQSYANSPPENKFAGLDYFEFRMNNDVIPPEDTTYYCKVFKAPTEYPTKRHAIAIVEFPEEAGYPIGGDFGSKYYMLEMHYNNQTLTPNRRDNTGIRFYIGQELRQYYIGYLAFGITVSVLALAIPPK
;
A
#
# COMPACT_ATOMS: atom_id res chain seq x y z
N MET A 1 13.27 -16.70 -14.39
CA MET A 1 11.88 -16.30 -14.09
C MET A 1 11.75 -16.26 -12.59
N ILE A 2 12.01 -15.11 -11.96
CA ILE A 2 11.80 -14.97 -10.52
C ILE A 2 10.30 -14.74 -10.35
N PRO A 3 9.57 -15.60 -9.61
CA PRO A 3 8.16 -15.36 -9.37
C PRO A 3 8.04 -13.99 -8.69
N LEU A 4 7.15 -13.13 -9.19
CA LEU A 4 6.63 -12.04 -8.38
C LEU A 4 6.02 -12.71 -7.16
N GLN A 5 6.73 -12.72 -6.03
CA GLN A 5 6.16 -13.14 -4.75
C GLN A 5 5.05 -12.14 -4.43
N SER A 6 3.85 -12.53 -4.81
CA SER A 6 2.60 -11.96 -4.38
C SER A 6 2.59 -11.96 -2.84
N TYR A 7 2.38 -10.79 -2.24
CA TYR A 7 2.03 -10.62 -0.82
C TYR A 7 3.02 -11.20 0.20
N ALA A 8 4.21 -10.61 0.36
CA ALA A 8 5.11 -11.02 1.44
C ALA A 8 4.61 -10.66 2.86
N ASN A 9 3.48 -9.95 3.02
CA ASN A 9 2.93 -9.56 4.33
C ASN A 9 1.39 -9.46 4.35
N SER A 10 0.67 -10.21 3.49
CA SER A 10 -0.80 -10.25 3.63
C SER A 10 -1.15 -10.86 4.99
N PRO A 11 -2.07 -10.25 5.76
CA PRO A 11 -2.56 -10.85 6.98
C PRO A 11 -3.07 -12.27 6.70
N PRO A 12 -2.99 -13.22 7.65
CA PRO A 12 -3.47 -14.58 7.45
C PRO A 12 -4.93 -14.54 6.98
N GLU A 13 -5.23 -15.13 5.81
CA GLU A 13 -6.56 -15.04 5.18
C GLU A 13 -7.70 -15.45 6.13
N ASN A 14 -7.44 -16.40 7.03
CA ASN A 14 -8.40 -16.92 8.00
C ASN A 14 -8.84 -15.88 9.04
N LYS A 15 -8.01 -14.88 9.39
CA LYS A 15 -8.36 -13.88 10.41
C LYS A 15 -9.36 -12.84 9.91
N PHE A 16 -9.38 -12.60 8.60
CA PHE A 16 -10.22 -11.59 7.95
C PHE A 16 -11.27 -12.21 7.02
N ALA A 17 -11.48 -13.52 7.13
CA ALA A 17 -12.46 -14.25 6.35
C ALA A 17 -13.87 -13.67 6.58
N GLY A 18 -14.59 -13.42 5.49
CA GLY A 18 -15.95 -12.88 5.52
C GLY A 18 -16.04 -11.36 5.74
N LEU A 19 -14.92 -10.65 5.88
CA LEU A 19 -14.92 -9.20 5.87
C LEU A 19 -14.93 -8.64 4.45
N ASP A 20 -15.54 -7.47 4.31
CA ASP A 20 -15.48 -6.69 3.08
C ASP A 20 -14.06 -6.16 2.86
N TYR A 21 -13.66 -5.98 1.61
CA TYR A 21 -12.34 -5.50 1.23
C TYR A 21 -12.35 -4.75 -0.09
N PHE A 22 -11.34 -3.91 -0.29
CA PHE A 22 -11.03 -3.33 -1.60
C PHE A 22 -9.54 -3.43 -1.92
N GLU A 23 -9.20 -3.35 -3.20
CA GLU A 23 -7.82 -3.48 -3.68
C GLU A 23 -7.41 -2.31 -4.57
N PHE A 24 -6.14 -1.93 -4.46
CA PHE A 24 -5.45 -1.12 -5.46
C PHE A 24 -4.39 -1.97 -6.13
N ARG A 25 -4.50 -2.14 -7.45
CA ARG A 25 -3.61 -3.00 -8.24
C ARG A 25 -2.95 -2.24 -9.39
N MET A 26 -1.76 -2.69 -9.75
CA MET A 26 -1.02 -2.21 -10.90
C MET A 26 -1.63 -2.64 -12.24
N ASN A 27 -2.69 -3.47 -12.25
CA ASN A 27 -3.52 -3.76 -13.43
C ASN A 27 -2.73 -4.18 -14.69
N ASN A 28 -1.68 -4.98 -14.51
CA ASN A 28 -0.84 -5.50 -15.59
C ASN A 28 -0.04 -4.40 -16.35
N ASP A 29 0.26 -3.29 -15.66
CA ASP A 29 1.10 -2.20 -16.16
C ASP A 29 2.50 -2.72 -16.53
N VAL A 30 3.09 -2.12 -17.56
CA VAL A 30 4.43 -2.47 -18.03
C VAL A 30 5.46 -1.74 -17.17
N ILE A 31 6.40 -2.49 -16.60
CA ILE A 31 7.53 -1.94 -15.86
C ILE A 31 8.60 -1.51 -16.87
N PRO A 32 9.12 -0.27 -16.79
CA PRO A 32 10.25 0.17 -17.61
C PRO A 32 11.47 -0.74 -17.42
N PRO A 33 12.28 -0.99 -18.48
CA PRO A 33 13.52 -1.74 -18.38
C PRO A 33 14.65 -0.86 -17.81
N GLU A 34 14.41 -0.22 -16.67
CA GLU A 34 15.41 0.55 -15.92
C GLU A 34 15.82 -0.22 -14.67
N ASP A 35 17.05 0.03 -14.17
CA ASP A 35 17.57 -0.66 -12.99
C ASP A 35 16.67 -0.44 -11.76
N THR A 36 16.27 0.81 -11.52
CA THR A 36 15.35 1.19 -10.44
C THR A 36 14.23 2.07 -10.98
N THR A 37 12.98 1.76 -10.64
CA THR A 37 11.83 2.60 -10.99
C THR A 37 10.94 2.83 -9.78
N TYR A 38 10.64 4.09 -9.49
CA TYR A 38 9.59 4.50 -8.55
C TYR A 38 8.36 4.89 -9.37
N TYR A 39 7.27 4.14 -9.23
CA TYR A 39 6.08 4.31 -10.04
C TYR A 39 4.87 4.64 -9.16
N CYS A 40 4.27 5.81 -9.40
CA CYS A 40 3.09 6.27 -8.65
C CYS A 40 1.83 6.11 -9.49
N LYS A 41 0.82 5.44 -8.92
CA LYS A 41 -0.52 5.32 -9.51
C LYS A 41 -1.56 5.85 -8.55
N VAL A 42 -2.41 6.74 -9.06
CA VAL A 42 -3.50 7.34 -8.28
C VAL A 42 -4.79 6.56 -8.50
N PHE A 43 -5.46 6.23 -7.41
CA PHE A 43 -6.73 5.53 -7.37
C PHE A 43 -7.78 6.44 -6.75
N LYS A 44 -9.00 6.39 -7.28
CA LYS A 44 -10.16 6.98 -6.61
C LYS A 44 -10.52 6.13 -5.39
N ALA A 45 -10.99 6.79 -4.35
CA ALA A 45 -11.56 6.10 -3.20
C ALA A 45 -12.75 5.22 -3.63
N PRO A 46 -12.95 4.05 -3.00
CA PRO A 46 -14.12 3.22 -3.24
C PRO A 46 -15.40 4.00 -2.92
N THR A 47 -16.40 3.91 -3.80
CA THR A 47 -17.70 4.60 -3.67
C THR A 47 -18.73 3.81 -2.87
N GLU A 48 -18.42 2.55 -2.58
CA GLU A 48 -19.25 1.57 -1.85
C GLU A 48 -19.42 1.94 -0.37
N TYR A 49 -18.58 2.86 0.14
CA TYR A 49 -18.59 3.33 1.52
C TYR A 49 -19.05 4.79 1.62
N PRO A 50 -20.38 5.06 1.50
CA PRO A 50 -20.92 6.42 1.52
C PRO A 50 -20.79 7.07 2.91
N THR A 51 -20.69 6.26 3.95
CA THR A 51 -20.45 6.69 5.33
C THR A 51 -19.05 6.28 5.78
N LYS A 52 -18.60 6.86 6.90
CA LYS A 52 -17.30 6.56 7.47
C LYS A 52 -17.18 5.07 7.84
N ARG A 53 -16.07 4.45 7.46
CA ARG A 53 -15.66 3.09 7.86
C ARG A 53 -14.20 3.08 8.30
N HIS A 54 -13.76 1.99 8.94
CA HIS A 54 -12.36 1.76 9.27
C HIS A 54 -11.80 0.58 8.49
N ALA A 55 -10.69 0.82 7.78
CA ALA A 55 -9.81 -0.25 7.36
C ALA A 55 -9.02 -0.75 8.57
N ILE A 56 -9.01 -2.07 8.77
CA ILE A 56 -8.48 -2.72 9.98
C ILE A 56 -7.27 -3.62 9.71
N ALA A 57 -6.96 -3.87 8.44
CA ALA A 57 -5.74 -4.57 8.06
C ALA A 57 -5.29 -4.20 6.65
N ILE A 58 -3.99 -3.95 6.56
CA ILE A 58 -3.19 -3.88 5.33
C ILE A 58 -1.90 -4.67 5.61
N VAL A 59 -1.26 -4.26 6.69
CA VAL A 59 -0.52 -5.06 7.67
C VAL A 59 -1.38 -4.96 8.93
N GLU A 60 -1.64 -6.04 9.64
CA GLU A 60 -2.64 -6.11 10.72
C GLU A 60 -2.58 -4.94 11.72
N PHE A 61 -3.73 -4.30 12.01
CA PHE A 61 -3.80 -3.16 12.95
C PHE A 61 -4.32 -3.56 14.35
N PRO A 62 -3.93 -2.83 15.42
CA PRO A 62 -4.44 -3.05 16.78
C PRO A 62 -5.97 -3.03 16.85
N GLU A 63 -6.58 -3.88 17.67
CA GLU A 63 -8.03 -4.09 17.71
C GLU A 63 -8.83 -2.81 17.99
N GLU A 64 -8.26 -1.88 18.74
CA GLU A 64 -8.83 -0.61 19.16
C GLU A 64 -8.66 0.53 18.12
N ALA A 65 -7.86 0.34 17.07
CA ALA A 65 -7.53 1.40 16.11
C ALA A 65 -7.78 1.00 14.65
N GLY A 66 -8.32 1.92 13.84
CA GLY A 66 -8.55 1.70 12.41
C GLY A 66 -8.21 2.91 11.56
N TYR A 67 -7.92 2.70 10.28
CA TYR A 67 -7.65 3.77 9.34
C TYR A 67 -8.96 4.29 8.73
N PRO A 68 -9.28 5.60 8.82
CA PRO A 68 -10.55 6.13 8.34
C PRO A 68 -10.65 6.10 6.81
N ILE A 69 -11.75 5.54 6.30
CA ILE A 69 -12.10 5.52 4.88
C ILE A 69 -13.57 5.93 4.70
N GLY A 70 -13.95 6.30 3.48
CA GLY A 70 -15.33 6.63 3.14
C GLY A 70 -15.87 7.90 3.81
N GLY A 71 -17.12 8.25 3.47
CA GLY A 71 -17.77 9.47 3.96
C GLY A 71 -16.97 10.77 3.70
N ASP A 72 -17.24 11.78 4.52
CA ASP A 72 -16.59 13.10 4.41
C ASP A 72 -15.19 13.14 5.02
N PHE A 73 -14.85 12.14 5.85
CA PHE A 73 -13.57 12.08 6.56
C PHE A 73 -12.52 11.23 5.83
N GLY A 74 -12.92 10.35 4.92
CA GLY A 74 -12.00 9.51 4.15
C GLY A 74 -11.35 10.27 3.00
N SER A 75 -10.10 9.92 2.68
CA SER A 75 -9.43 10.43 1.49
C SER A 75 -10.23 10.08 0.23
N LYS A 76 -10.34 11.03 -0.70
CA LYS A 76 -11.03 10.84 -2.00
C LYS A 76 -10.14 10.19 -3.06
N TYR A 77 -8.83 10.26 -2.86
CA TYR A 77 -7.81 9.67 -3.71
C TYR A 77 -6.73 9.02 -2.86
N TYR A 78 -6.17 7.95 -3.37
CA TYR A 78 -5.04 7.23 -2.79
C TYR A 78 -3.94 7.12 -3.83
N MET A 79 -2.69 7.23 -3.39
CA MET A 79 -1.52 7.02 -4.26
C MET A 79 -0.81 5.75 -3.81
N LEU A 80 -0.64 4.81 -4.72
CA LEU A 80 0.24 3.66 -4.54
C LEU A 80 1.57 3.98 -5.21
N GLU A 81 2.64 3.98 -4.42
CA GLU A 81 4.01 4.04 -4.92
C GLU A 81 4.62 2.64 -4.90
N MET A 82 5.11 2.19 -6.05
CA MET A 82 5.79 0.91 -6.20
C MET A 82 7.27 1.15 -6.51
N HIS A 83 8.14 0.46 -5.78
CA HIS A 83 9.58 0.43 -6.04
C HIS A 83 9.95 -0.87 -6.76
N TYR A 84 10.38 -0.76 -8.01
CA TYR A 84 10.85 -1.89 -8.81
C TYR A 84 12.36 -1.90 -8.88
N ASN A 85 12.95 -3.05 -8.54
CA ASN A 85 14.36 -3.35 -8.75
C ASN A 85 14.48 -4.35 -9.92
N ASN A 86 15.06 -3.91 -11.04
CA ASN A 86 15.16 -4.66 -12.31
C ASN A 86 16.58 -4.61 -12.87
N GLN A 87 17.55 -5.08 -12.08
CA GLN A 87 18.98 -5.14 -12.42
C GLN A 87 19.31 -5.87 -13.73
N THR A 88 18.45 -6.79 -14.16
CA THR A 88 18.60 -7.53 -15.42
C THR A 88 18.02 -6.79 -16.63
N LEU A 89 17.51 -5.57 -16.44
CA LEU A 89 16.92 -4.70 -17.46
C LEU A 89 15.90 -5.44 -18.35
N THR A 90 15.15 -6.36 -17.75
CA THR A 90 14.30 -7.27 -18.51
C THR A 90 13.12 -6.51 -19.10
N PRO A 91 12.97 -6.45 -20.43
CA PRO A 91 11.91 -5.69 -21.07
C PRO A 91 10.57 -6.42 -20.96
N ASN A 92 9.48 -5.68 -21.15
CA ASN A 92 8.10 -6.21 -21.18
C ASN A 92 7.69 -6.97 -19.91
N ARG A 93 8.36 -6.71 -18.78
CA ARG A 93 7.89 -7.21 -17.48
C ARG A 93 6.58 -6.50 -17.13
N ARG A 94 5.58 -7.26 -16.74
CA ARG A 94 4.28 -6.73 -16.32
C ARG A 94 4.05 -6.96 -14.84
N ASP A 95 3.42 -5.99 -14.21
CA ASP A 95 3.08 -6.05 -12.80
C ASP A 95 1.57 -6.00 -12.58
N ASN A 96 1.07 -6.92 -11.75
CA ASN A 96 -0.28 -6.87 -11.23
C ASN A 96 -0.29 -7.02 -9.70
N THR A 97 0.78 -6.59 -9.04
CA THR A 97 0.83 -6.53 -7.59
C THR A 97 -0.01 -5.34 -7.10
N GLY A 98 -0.18 -5.25 -5.79
CA GLY A 98 -1.07 -4.27 -5.19
C GLY A 98 -1.22 -4.45 -3.70
N ILE A 99 -2.14 -3.67 -3.14
CA ILE A 99 -2.46 -3.67 -1.72
C ILE A 99 -3.96 -3.93 -1.54
N ARG A 100 -4.31 -4.76 -0.55
CA ARG A 100 -5.69 -5.03 -0.14
C ARG A 100 -5.96 -4.44 1.25
N PHE A 101 -7.11 -3.82 1.41
CA PHE A 101 -7.58 -3.22 2.65
C PHE A 101 -8.81 -3.99 3.14
N TYR A 102 -8.77 -4.53 4.36
CA TYR A 102 -9.91 -5.19 4.98
C TYR A 102 -10.72 -4.21 5.83
N ILE A 103 -12.05 -4.26 5.72
CA ILE A 103 -12.96 -3.30 6.35
C ILE A 103 -13.59 -3.89 7.59
N GLY A 104 -13.47 -3.18 8.71
CA GLY A 104 -14.16 -3.54 9.96
C GLY A 104 -15.68 -3.41 9.82
N GLN A 105 -16.40 -4.30 10.51
CA GLN A 105 -17.86 -4.21 10.62
C GLN A 105 -18.28 -2.99 11.46
N GLU A 106 -17.51 -2.70 12.51
CA GLU A 106 -17.75 -1.60 13.45
C GLU A 106 -16.64 -0.55 13.40
N LEU A 107 -16.95 0.66 13.86
CA LEU A 107 -15.95 1.72 14.07
C LEU A 107 -15.10 1.38 15.30
N ARG A 108 -13.78 1.44 15.12
CA ARG A 108 -12.82 1.30 16.21
C ARG A 108 -12.67 2.62 16.98
N GLN A 109 -12.24 2.53 18.24
CA GLN A 109 -12.16 3.65 19.17
C GLN A 109 -11.20 4.75 18.70
N TYR A 110 -10.07 4.36 18.10
CA TYR A 110 -9.00 5.28 17.70
C TYR A 110 -8.77 5.27 16.19
N TYR A 111 -8.21 6.37 15.68
CA TYR A 111 -7.71 6.44 14.30
C TYR A 111 -6.23 6.11 14.25
N ILE A 112 -5.85 5.36 13.22
CA ILE A 112 -4.45 5.11 12.92
C ILE A 112 -3.83 6.38 12.33
N GLY A 113 -2.75 6.81 12.94
CA GLY A 113 -1.84 7.81 12.40
C GLY A 113 -0.54 7.16 11.93
N TYR A 114 0.20 7.88 11.10
CA TYR A 114 1.55 7.52 10.70
C TYR A 114 2.52 8.65 11.11
N LEU A 115 3.61 8.30 11.78
CA LEU A 115 4.69 9.20 12.14
C LEU A 115 5.99 8.67 11.55
N ALA A 116 6.60 9.45 10.66
CA ALA A 116 7.96 9.21 10.19
C ALA A 116 8.92 10.15 10.92
N PHE A 117 10.01 9.60 11.43
CA PHE A 117 11.13 10.34 12.00
C PHE A 117 12.43 9.76 11.44
N GLY A 118 13.45 10.60 11.30
CA GLY A 118 14.73 10.21 10.73
C GLY A 118 15.35 11.31 9.90
N ILE A 119 16.26 10.91 9.01
CA ILE A 119 17.01 11.82 8.14
C ILE A 119 16.35 11.79 6.76
N THR A 120 16.18 12.95 6.14
CA THR A 120 15.62 13.04 4.79
C THR A 120 16.60 12.48 3.76
N VAL A 121 16.06 11.99 2.63
CA VAL A 121 16.89 11.50 1.52
C VAL A 121 17.51 12.72 0.81
N SER A 122 18.68 13.13 1.28
CA SER A 122 19.45 14.24 0.71
C SER A 122 20.94 14.02 0.93
N VAL A 123 21.73 14.37 -0.10
CA VAL A 123 23.20 14.31 -0.05
C VAL A 123 23.80 15.25 1.01
N LEU A 124 23.05 16.27 1.44
CA LEU A 124 23.46 17.21 2.48
C LEU A 124 23.01 16.78 3.88
N ALA A 125 22.16 15.76 4.01
CA ALA A 125 21.57 15.40 5.30
C ALA A 125 22.45 14.43 6.10
N LEU A 126 23.04 13.42 5.45
CA LEU A 126 23.98 12.49 6.07
C LEU A 126 24.89 11.87 5.00
N ALA A 127 26.20 11.88 5.24
CA ALA A 127 27.17 11.18 4.41
C ALA A 127 27.95 10.18 5.27
N ILE A 128 28.09 8.94 4.78
CA ILE A 128 28.92 7.90 5.40
C ILE A 128 30.25 7.87 4.62
N PRO A 129 31.39 8.23 5.24
CA PRO A 129 32.68 8.22 4.56
C PRO A 129 33.08 6.83 4.03
N PRO A 130 33.80 6.75 2.90
CA PRO A 130 34.40 5.49 2.46
C PRO A 130 35.47 5.01 3.44
N LYS A 131 35.80 3.71 3.38
CA LYS A 131 36.90 3.12 4.16
C LYS A 131 38.27 3.64 3.74
#